data_AF-A0A4Z2ES41-F1
#
_entry.id   AF-A0A4Z2ES41-F1
#
_cell.length_a   1.000
_cell.length_b   1.000
_cell.length_c   1.000
_cell.angle_alpha   90.00
_cell.angle_beta   90.00
_cell.angle_gamma   90.00
#
_symmetry.space_group_name_H-M   'P 1'
#
loop_
_entity.id
_entity.type
_entity.pdbx_description
1 polymer ?
#
loop_
_entity_poly.entity_id
_entity_poly.type
_entity_poly.pdbx_seq_one_letter_code
_entity_poly.pdbx_strand_id
1 'polypeptide(L)'
;MLNWRENDYLTLQVPPSLVMNNPYIKLGQLLASTCKELPGPKECRRTAKELWEVVVQICSVSVQHKRNHDGRVGLIKHRESSMGILYRSKLITFIKKLREPLVLTTLISLFVKLHSIVRVVTNQYSAALNLYLQAGAVCSDLFTKGVPPDVYSDQVLKRMIKCCSMMNCHTQVAVLCQFLREVDYMTAFKALQEQNSHDAMDSFYDYIWDVTILEYLTCILLLVAAIKAIGQTELNTSNPEEVLQLAAHKRKKRFLQAMAKLYF
;
A
#
# COMPACT_ATOMS: atom_id res chain seq x y z
N MET A 1 -15.71 -23.11 -14.06
CA MET A 1 -14.25 -23.01 -13.92
C MET A 1 -13.85 -22.23 -12.68
N LEU A 2 -13.56 -20.93 -12.71
CA LEU A 2 -13.08 -20.21 -11.51
C LEU A 2 -14.00 -20.33 -10.28
N ASN A 3 -15.30 -20.14 -10.44
CA ASN A 3 -16.28 -20.26 -9.34
C ASN A 3 -16.39 -21.65 -8.73
N TRP A 4 -15.96 -22.67 -9.47
CA TRP A 4 -16.07 -24.09 -9.10
C TRP A 4 -14.72 -24.68 -8.71
N ARG A 5 -13.68 -23.84 -8.52
CA ARG A 5 -12.32 -24.25 -8.14
C ARG A 5 -11.68 -25.26 -9.10
N GLU A 6 -12.06 -25.23 -10.37
CA GLU A 6 -11.48 -26.08 -11.43
C GLU A 6 -10.10 -25.54 -11.88
N ASN A 7 -9.20 -25.31 -10.92
CA ASN A 7 -7.91 -24.69 -11.15
C ASN A 7 -7.00 -25.59 -12.00
N ASP A 8 -7.02 -26.91 -11.79
CA ASP A 8 -6.20 -27.86 -12.56
C ASP A 8 -6.62 -27.91 -14.02
N TYR A 9 -7.92 -27.81 -14.30
CA TYR A 9 -8.41 -27.72 -15.67
C TYR A 9 -7.87 -26.45 -16.34
N LEU A 10 -8.09 -25.29 -15.72
CA LEU A 10 -7.67 -23.99 -16.26
C LEU A 10 -6.16 -23.88 -16.45
N THR A 11 -5.36 -24.54 -15.61
CA THR A 11 -3.90 -24.43 -15.61
C THR A 11 -3.20 -25.47 -16.45
N LEU A 12 -3.70 -26.72 -16.52
CA LEU A 12 -3.02 -27.85 -17.15
C LEU A 12 -3.70 -28.35 -18.43
N GLN A 13 -5.02 -28.21 -18.55
CA GLN A 13 -5.80 -28.89 -19.59
C GLN A 13 -6.25 -27.95 -20.72
N VAL A 14 -6.19 -26.64 -20.54
CA VAL A 14 -6.57 -25.68 -21.58
C VAL A 14 -5.51 -25.64 -22.69
N PRO A 15 -5.89 -25.84 -23.97
CA PRO A 15 -4.95 -25.77 -25.08
C PRO A 15 -4.23 -24.41 -25.17
N PRO A 16 -2.90 -24.36 -25.41
CA PRO A 16 -2.15 -23.11 -25.50
C PRO A 16 -2.69 -22.14 -26.56
N SER A 17 -3.18 -22.66 -27.68
CA SER A 17 -3.80 -21.88 -28.76
C SER A 17 -5.05 -21.13 -28.27
N LEU A 18 -5.85 -21.77 -27.41
CA LEU A 18 -7.06 -21.17 -26.86
C LEU A 18 -6.73 -20.11 -25.81
N VAL A 19 -5.69 -20.34 -25.01
CA VAL A 19 -5.14 -19.36 -24.06
C VAL A 19 -4.66 -18.10 -24.78
N MET A 20 -3.98 -18.25 -25.92
CA MET A 20 -3.48 -17.10 -26.70
C MET A 20 -4.60 -16.30 -27.37
N ASN A 21 -5.65 -16.98 -27.84
CA ASN A 21 -6.68 -16.34 -28.65
C ASN A 21 -7.89 -15.85 -27.85
N ASN A 22 -8.10 -16.34 -26.63
CA ASN A 22 -9.23 -15.96 -25.79
C ASN A 22 -8.77 -15.25 -24.50
N PRO A 23 -8.96 -13.92 -24.41
CA PRO A 23 -8.45 -13.16 -23.28
C PRO A 23 -9.15 -13.44 -21.95
N TYR A 24 -10.41 -13.93 -21.96
CA TYR A 24 -11.09 -14.35 -20.73
C TYR A 24 -10.50 -15.65 -20.18
N ILE A 25 -10.09 -16.55 -21.07
CA ILE A 25 -9.43 -17.80 -20.68
C ILE A 25 -8.03 -17.51 -20.16
N LYS A 26 -7.27 -16.63 -20.83
CA LYS A 26 -5.97 -16.17 -20.33
C LYS A 26 -6.06 -15.56 -18.93
N LEU A 27 -6.99 -14.64 -18.72
CA LEU A 27 -7.21 -14.01 -17.41
C LEU A 27 -7.68 -15.05 -16.37
N GLY A 28 -8.55 -15.97 -16.76
CA GLY A 28 -9.03 -17.05 -15.90
C GLY A 28 -7.91 -17.98 -15.46
N GLN A 29 -7.01 -18.36 -16.37
CA GLN A 29 -5.84 -19.18 -16.08
C GLN A 29 -4.88 -18.46 -15.13
N LEU A 30 -4.57 -17.18 -15.38
CA LEU A 30 -3.69 -16.40 -14.49
C LEU A 30 -4.26 -16.32 -13.06
N LEU A 31 -5.56 -16.04 -12.92
CA LEU A 31 -6.22 -16.03 -11.61
C LEU A 31 -6.18 -17.40 -10.93
N ALA A 32 -6.45 -18.48 -11.67
CA ALA A 32 -6.39 -19.84 -11.14
C ALA A 32 -4.97 -20.22 -10.69
N SER A 33 -3.95 -19.92 -11.49
CA SER A 33 -2.54 -20.17 -11.15
C SER A 33 -2.12 -19.41 -9.90
N THR A 34 -2.41 -18.10 -9.84
CA THR A 34 -2.10 -17.28 -8.66
C THR A 34 -2.81 -17.81 -7.43
N CYS A 35 -4.11 -18.14 -7.51
CA CYS A 35 -4.86 -18.66 -6.38
C CYS A 35 -4.36 -20.03 -5.90
N LYS A 36 -3.94 -20.91 -6.83
CA LYS A 36 -3.38 -22.23 -6.50
C LYS A 36 -2.04 -22.12 -5.76
N GLU A 37 -1.23 -21.11 -6.09
CA GLU A 37 0.09 -20.93 -5.50
C GLU A 37 0.06 -20.27 -4.12
N LEU A 38 -1.01 -19.52 -3.75
CA LEU A 38 -1.13 -18.78 -2.48
C LEU A 38 -0.86 -19.55 -1.16
N PRO A 39 -0.94 -20.90 -1.07
CA PRO A 39 -0.47 -21.62 0.11
C PRO A 39 1.07 -21.79 0.18
N GLY A 40 1.83 -21.45 -0.87
CA GLY A 40 3.24 -21.83 -1.07
C GLY A 40 4.24 -20.66 -1.02
N PRO A 41 5.37 -20.78 -0.27
CA PRO A 41 6.26 -19.65 0.02
C PRO A 41 7.25 -19.22 -1.08
N LYS A 42 7.35 -19.89 -2.24
CA LYS A 42 8.44 -19.64 -3.21
C LYS A 42 8.03 -19.39 -4.67
N GLU A 43 6.94 -19.96 -5.17
CA GLU A 43 6.55 -19.84 -6.61
C GLU A 43 5.46 -18.77 -6.88
N CYS A 44 4.69 -18.38 -5.86
CA CYS A 44 3.63 -17.35 -5.91
C CYS A 44 3.96 -16.07 -6.71
N ARG A 45 5.21 -15.62 -6.67
CA ARG A 45 5.58 -14.29 -7.15
C ARG A 45 5.54 -14.17 -8.67
N ARG A 46 5.78 -15.24 -9.42
CA ARG A 46 5.83 -15.18 -10.89
C ARG A 46 4.43 -14.96 -11.45
N THR A 47 3.49 -15.84 -11.09
CA THR A 47 2.11 -15.76 -11.59
C THR A 47 1.41 -14.49 -11.10
N ALA A 48 1.66 -14.08 -9.84
CA ALA A 48 1.14 -12.83 -9.31
C ALA A 48 1.71 -11.59 -10.03
N LYS A 49 2.98 -11.62 -10.44
CA LYS A 49 3.59 -10.54 -11.24
C LYS A 49 2.97 -10.47 -12.64
N GLU A 50 2.78 -11.60 -13.29
CA GLU A 50 2.13 -11.65 -14.62
C GLU A 50 0.69 -11.13 -14.55
N LEU A 51 -0.08 -11.57 -13.55
CA LEU A 51 -1.43 -11.06 -13.30
C LEU A 51 -1.43 -9.56 -13.05
N TRP A 52 -0.48 -9.06 -12.25
CA TRP A 52 -0.29 -7.63 -12.00
C TRP A 52 -0.04 -6.84 -13.29
N GLU A 53 0.89 -7.29 -14.12
CA GLU A 53 1.24 -6.61 -15.38
C GLU A 53 0.03 -6.54 -16.34
N VAL A 54 -0.71 -7.65 -16.49
CA VAL A 54 -1.92 -7.70 -17.32
C VAL A 54 -2.98 -6.73 -16.82
N VAL A 55 -3.27 -6.72 -15.51
CA VAL A 55 -4.29 -5.82 -14.95
C VAL A 55 -3.85 -4.36 -15.04
N VAL A 56 -2.58 -4.05 -14.80
CA VAL A 56 -2.05 -2.69 -15.00
C VAL A 56 -2.23 -2.25 -16.45
N GLN A 57 -1.94 -3.09 -17.45
CA GLN A 57 -2.13 -2.75 -18.86
C GLN A 57 -3.60 -2.47 -19.21
N ILE A 58 -4.53 -3.29 -18.70
CA ILE A 58 -5.98 -3.08 -18.87
C ILE A 58 -6.41 -1.75 -18.23
N CYS A 59 -5.90 -1.44 -17.05
CA CYS A 59 -6.23 -0.24 -16.29
C CYS A 59 -5.44 1.01 -16.70
N SER A 60 -4.41 0.90 -17.54
CA SER A 60 -3.63 2.05 -18.03
C SER A 60 -4.43 2.85 -19.06
N VAL A 61 -4.07 4.10 -19.31
CA VAL A 61 -4.65 4.90 -20.41
C VAL A 61 -3.63 4.95 -21.53
N SER A 62 -4.03 4.63 -22.76
CA SER A 62 -3.19 4.92 -23.92
C SER A 62 -3.42 6.37 -24.37
N VAL A 63 -2.35 7.16 -24.38
CA VAL A 63 -2.36 8.49 -25.01
C VAL A 63 -1.98 8.30 -26.47
N GLN A 64 -2.99 8.22 -27.35
CA GLN A 64 -2.76 8.19 -28.79
C GLN A 64 -2.91 9.61 -29.36
N HIS A 65 -1.83 10.12 -29.97
CA HIS A 65 -1.87 11.36 -30.74
C HIS A 65 -2.56 11.07 -32.08
N LYS A 66 -3.77 11.60 -32.29
CA LYS A 66 -4.37 11.60 -33.63
C LYS A 66 -3.72 12.72 -34.45
N ARG A 67 -2.89 12.38 -35.43
CA ARG A 67 -2.46 13.33 -36.46
C ARG A 67 -3.65 13.56 -37.39
N ASN A 68 -4.10 14.81 -37.50
CA ASN A 68 -5.08 15.16 -38.53
C ASN A 68 -4.40 15.12 -39.91
N HIS A 69 -5.20 15.03 -40.98
CA HIS A 69 -4.74 14.97 -42.37
C HIS A 69 -3.85 16.17 -42.78
N ASP A 70 -3.81 17.21 -41.94
CA ASP A 70 -3.05 18.45 -42.10
C ASP A 70 -1.75 18.49 -41.25
N GLY A 71 -1.29 17.33 -40.76
CA GLY A 71 -0.07 17.21 -39.93
C GLY A 71 -0.18 17.75 -38.50
N ARG A 72 -1.23 18.50 -38.17
CA ARG A 72 -1.47 19.03 -36.83
C ARG A 72 -1.90 17.94 -35.85
N VAL A 73 -1.32 17.97 -34.66
CA VAL A 73 -1.71 17.10 -33.54
C VAL A 73 -3.09 17.52 -33.06
N GLY A 74 -4.09 16.65 -33.20
CA GLY A 74 -5.45 16.89 -32.71
C GLY A 74 -5.56 16.80 -31.18
N LEU A 75 -6.69 17.27 -30.64
CA LEU A 75 -7.04 17.16 -29.22
C LEU A 75 -6.82 15.73 -28.69
N ILE A 76 -6.11 15.61 -27.57
CA ILE A 76 -5.89 14.34 -26.86
C ILE A 76 -7.26 13.79 -26.44
N LYS A 77 -7.74 12.75 -27.13
CA LYS A 77 -8.88 11.96 -26.66
C LYS A 77 -8.36 10.89 -25.71
N HIS A 78 -8.68 11.00 -24.43
CA HIS A 78 -8.51 9.90 -23.49
C HIS A 78 -9.45 8.75 -23.90
N ARG A 79 -8.93 7.73 -24.57
CA ARG A 79 -9.66 6.50 -24.88
C ARG A 79 -9.29 5.42 -23.86
N GLU A 80 -10.18 4.45 -23.64
CA GLU A 80 -9.83 3.23 -22.89
C GLU A 80 -8.57 2.58 -23.50
N SER A 81 -7.71 2.01 -22.65
CA SER A 81 -6.51 1.29 -23.08
C SER A 81 -6.85 0.29 -24.17
N SER A 82 -6.18 0.38 -25.31
CA SER A 82 -6.11 -0.71 -26.29
C SER A 82 -4.90 -1.62 -26.05
N MET A 83 -4.11 -1.34 -25.00
CA MET A 83 -2.85 -2.04 -24.71
C MET A 83 -3.03 -3.31 -23.87
N GLY A 84 -4.17 -3.47 -23.21
CA GLY A 84 -4.48 -4.67 -22.43
C GLY A 84 -5.17 -5.75 -23.28
N ILE A 85 -5.15 -6.99 -22.79
CA ILE A 85 -5.84 -8.12 -23.43
C ILE A 85 -7.37 -7.96 -23.47
N LEU A 86 -7.93 -7.06 -22.65
CA LEU A 86 -9.36 -6.77 -22.50
C LEU A 86 -9.60 -5.27 -22.30
N TYR A 87 -10.79 -4.81 -22.70
CA TYR A 87 -11.30 -3.51 -22.27
C TYR A 87 -11.72 -3.51 -20.79
N ARG A 88 -11.62 -2.36 -20.12
CA ARG A 88 -12.00 -2.20 -18.70
C ARG A 88 -13.43 -2.58 -18.43
N SER A 89 -14.37 -2.18 -19.29
CA SER A 89 -15.79 -2.55 -19.21
C SER A 89 -16.01 -4.07 -19.22
N LYS A 90 -15.21 -4.80 -20.01
CA LYS A 90 -15.25 -6.27 -20.08
C LYS A 90 -14.64 -6.91 -18.83
N LEU A 91 -13.56 -6.35 -18.29
CA LEU A 91 -12.98 -6.79 -17.02
C LEU A 91 -13.98 -6.62 -15.86
N ILE A 92 -14.66 -5.48 -15.77
CA ILE A 92 -15.71 -5.25 -14.76
C ILE A 92 -16.83 -6.29 -14.89
N THR A 93 -17.29 -6.55 -16.12
CA THR A 93 -18.33 -7.56 -16.37
C THR A 93 -17.87 -8.96 -16.01
N PHE A 94 -16.59 -9.29 -16.26
CA PHE A 94 -15.99 -10.56 -15.86
C PHE A 94 -15.97 -10.70 -14.32
N ILE A 95 -15.47 -9.69 -13.61
CA ILE A 95 -15.38 -9.69 -12.15
C ILE A 95 -16.76 -9.82 -11.50
N LYS A 96 -17.78 -9.14 -12.03
CA LYS A 96 -19.17 -9.25 -11.53
C LYS A 96 -19.76 -10.67 -11.60
N LYS A 97 -19.19 -11.56 -12.41
CA LYS A 97 -19.62 -12.97 -12.51
C LYS A 97 -18.89 -13.89 -11.53
N LEU A 98 -17.86 -13.40 -10.84
CA LEU A 98 -17.09 -14.18 -9.88
C LEU A 98 -17.80 -14.24 -8.53
N ARG A 99 -17.77 -15.41 -7.91
CA ARG A 99 -18.36 -15.73 -6.60
C ARG A 99 -17.39 -16.47 -5.68
N GLU A 100 -16.27 -16.95 -6.22
CA GLU A 100 -15.27 -17.67 -5.44
C GLU A 100 -14.54 -16.70 -4.46
N PRO A 101 -14.56 -16.94 -3.14
CA PRO A 101 -14.01 -16.02 -2.16
C PRO A 101 -12.50 -15.75 -2.25
N LEU A 102 -11.67 -16.77 -2.51
CA LEU A 102 -10.22 -16.62 -2.69
C LEU A 102 -9.91 -15.77 -3.93
N VAL A 103 -10.56 -16.05 -5.06
CA VAL A 103 -10.39 -15.27 -6.30
C VAL A 103 -10.80 -13.81 -6.08
N LEU A 104 -11.94 -13.58 -5.42
CA LEU A 104 -12.40 -12.23 -5.07
C LEU A 104 -11.42 -11.53 -4.13
N THR A 105 -10.89 -12.22 -3.12
CA THR A 105 -9.90 -11.67 -2.18
C THR A 105 -8.59 -11.30 -2.89
N THR A 106 -8.10 -12.16 -3.79
CA THR A 106 -6.92 -11.88 -4.62
C THR A 106 -7.13 -10.65 -5.49
N LEU A 107 -8.29 -10.53 -6.14
CA LEU A 107 -8.64 -9.37 -6.95
C LEU A 107 -8.75 -8.09 -6.11
N ILE A 108 -9.40 -8.15 -4.94
CA ILE A 108 -9.51 -7.00 -4.04
C ILE A 108 -8.11 -6.53 -3.62
N SER A 109 -7.24 -7.44 -3.18
CA SER A 109 -5.85 -7.12 -2.82
C SER A 109 -5.09 -6.46 -3.97
N LEU A 110 -5.22 -7.02 -5.18
CA LEU A 110 -4.61 -6.48 -6.39
C LEU A 110 -5.10 -5.05 -6.70
N PHE A 111 -6.41 -4.82 -6.67
CA PHE A 111 -7.00 -3.52 -6.99
C PHE A 111 -6.74 -2.47 -5.92
N VAL A 112 -6.70 -2.82 -4.64
CA VAL A 112 -6.31 -1.89 -3.56
C VAL A 112 -4.86 -1.44 -3.76
N LYS A 113 -3.95 -2.37 -4.09
CA LYS A 113 -2.57 -2.03 -4.42
C LYS A 113 -2.47 -1.11 -5.64
N LEU A 114 -3.22 -1.39 -6.71
CA LEU A 114 -3.24 -0.55 -7.90
C LEU A 114 -3.81 0.85 -7.62
N HIS A 115 -4.95 0.91 -6.95
CA HIS A 115 -5.67 2.15 -6.64
C HIS A 115 -4.85 3.07 -5.73
N SER A 116 -4.18 2.51 -4.72
CA SER A 116 -3.27 3.29 -3.86
C SER A 116 -2.11 3.88 -4.65
N ILE A 117 -1.47 3.11 -5.55
CA ILE A 117 -0.39 3.61 -6.41
C ILE A 117 -0.89 4.72 -7.33
N VAL A 118 -2.02 4.52 -7.99
CA VAL A 118 -2.60 5.53 -8.89
C VAL A 118 -2.85 6.82 -8.13
N ARG A 119 -3.43 6.75 -6.92
CA ARG A 119 -3.67 7.95 -6.10
C ARG A 119 -2.39 8.70 -5.77
N VAL A 120 -1.33 7.99 -5.37
CA VAL A 120 -0.01 8.59 -5.13
C VAL A 120 0.52 9.29 -6.38
N VAL A 121 0.44 8.66 -7.55
CA VAL A 121 0.93 9.24 -8.81
C VAL A 121 0.09 10.45 -9.25
N THR A 122 -1.22 10.46 -8.94
CA THR A 122 -2.13 11.58 -9.23
C THR A 122 -2.14 12.66 -8.15
N ASN A 123 -1.16 12.68 -7.23
CA ASN A 123 -1.05 13.62 -6.11
C ASN A 123 -2.24 13.60 -5.12
N GLN A 124 -3.02 12.52 -5.07
CA GLN A 124 -4.12 12.34 -4.12
C GLN A 124 -3.62 11.64 -2.85
N TYR A 125 -2.72 12.30 -2.12
CA TYR A 125 -1.98 11.71 -1.00
C TYR A 125 -2.86 11.31 0.19
N SER A 126 -3.81 12.17 0.59
CA SER A 126 -4.75 11.87 1.68
C SER A 126 -5.59 10.62 1.38
N ALA A 127 -6.13 10.52 0.17
CA ALA A 127 -6.91 9.37 -0.24
C ALA A 127 -6.06 8.09 -0.40
N ALA A 128 -4.77 8.22 -0.77
CA ALA A 128 -3.85 7.08 -0.75
C ALA A 128 -3.59 6.58 0.68
N LEU A 129 -3.38 7.48 1.64
CA LEU A 129 -3.24 7.12 3.06
C LEU A 129 -4.49 6.45 3.61
N ASN A 130 -5.69 6.97 3.30
CA ASN A 130 -6.94 6.35 3.71
C ASN A 130 -7.00 4.88 3.24
N LEU A 131 -6.68 4.60 1.97
CA LEU A 131 -6.64 3.21 1.47
C LEU A 131 -5.61 2.32 2.19
N TYR A 132 -4.41 2.84 2.49
CA TYR A 132 -3.41 2.09 3.24
C TYR A 132 -3.86 1.80 4.68
N LEU A 133 -4.53 2.76 5.32
CA LEU A 133 -5.09 2.60 6.66
C LEU A 133 -6.28 1.64 6.68
N GLN A 134 -7.17 1.69 5.69
CA GLN A 134 -8.26 0.72 5.54
C GLN A 134 -7.73 -0.70 5.34
N ALA A 135 -6.72 -0.89 4.49
CA ALA A 135 -6.08 -2.19 4.30
C ALA A 135 -5.47 -2.73 5.61
N GLY A 136 -4.75 -1.86 6.34
CA GLY A 136 -4.21 -2.20 7.65
C GLY A 136 -5.31 -2.58 8.66
N ALA A 137 -6.37 -1.77 8.73
CA ALA A 137 -7.49 -1.95 9.65
C ALA A 137 -8.22 -3.29 9.43
N VAL A 138 -8.47 -3.66 8.17
CA VAL A 138 -9.12 -4.94 7.83
C VAL A 138 -8.24 -6.13 8.23
N CYS A 139 -6.93 -6.06 7.95
CA CYS A 139 -6.01 -7.18 8.23
C CYS A 139 -5.61 -7.31 9.71
N SER A 140 -5.93 -6.33 10.55
CA SER A 140 -5.47 -6.26 11.94
C SER A 140 -6.57 -6.08 12.97
N ASP A 141 -7.84 -6.22 12.56
CA ASP A 141 -9.00 -6.01 13.43
C ASP A 141 -9.00 -4.61 14.06
N LEU A 142 -9.07 -3.59 13.19
CA LEU A 142 -9.01 -2.16 13.56
C LEU A 142 -7.76 -1.82 14.39
N PHE A 143 -6.62 -2.39 13.99
CA PHE A 143 -5.32 -2.25 14.67
C PHE A 143 -5.32 -2.78 16.11
N THR A 144 -6.28 -3.64 16.47
CA THR A 144 -6.26 -4.32 17.76
C THR A 144 -5.08 -5.30 17.83
N LYS A 145 -4.75 -5.92 16.68
CA LYS A 145 -3.59 -6.79 16.45
C LYS A 145 -2.52 -6.07 15.62
N GLY A 146 -1.32 -6.65 15.55
CA GLY A 146 -0.27 -6.16 14.65
C GLY A 146 -0.68 -6.32 13.18
N VAL A 147 -0.37 -5.32 12.36
CA VAL A 147 -0.59 -5.42 10.90
C VAL A 147 0.43 -6.41 10.33
N PRO A 148 0.00 -7.38 9.51
CA PRO A 148 0.92 -8.33 8.88
C PRO A 148 2.00 -7.63 8.02
N PRO A 149 3.27 -8.10 8.05
CA PRO A 149 4.40 -7.45 7.36
C PRO A 149 4.33 -7.56 5.82
N ASP A 150 3.53 -8.48 5.29
CA ASP A 150 3.20 -8.59 3.86
C ASP A 150 2.21 -7.49 3.42
N VAL A 151 1.36 -7.01 4.34
CA VAL A 151 0.45 -5.88 4.12
C VAL A 151 1.21 -4.56 4.30
N TYR A 152 1.88 -4.38 5.44
CA TYR A 152 2.74 -3.22 5.74
C TYR A 152 4.21 -3.56 5.53
N SER A 153 4.55 -3.79 4.26
CA SER A 153 5.95 -3.89 3.85
C SER A 153 6.64 -2.52 3.87
N ASP A 154 7.97 -2.50 3.93
CA ASP A 154 8.76 -1.26 3.83
C ASP A 154 8.41 -0.44 2.60
N GLN A 155 8.05 -1.07 1.48
CA GLN A 155 7.63 -0.35 0.28
C GLN A 155 6.31 0.41 0.49
N VAL A 156 5.36 -0.18 1.22
CA VAL A 156 4.09 0.47 1.56
C VAL A 156 4.31 1.59 2.57
N LEU A 157 5.08 1.32 3.62
CA LEU A 157 5.43 2.32 4.64
C LEU A 157 6.17 3.52 4.02
N LYS A 158 7.15 3.31 3.14
CA LYS A 158 7.83 4.38 2.40
C LYS A 158 6.88 5.22 1.55
N ARG A 159 5.83 4.60 0.99
CA ARG A 159 4.78 5.35 0.27
C ARG A 159 3.89 6.15 1.22
N MET A 160 3.55 5.61 2.39
CA MET A 160 2.81 6.34 3.43
C MET A 160 3.63 7.55 3.92
N ILE A 161 4.92 7.36 4.21
CA ILE A 161 5.88 8.43 4.55
C ILE A 161 5.87 9.52 3.48
N LYS A 162 5.98 9.13 2.20
CA LYS A 162 5.91 10.09 1.08
C LYS A 162 4.58 10.85 1.06
N CYS A 163 3.44 10.18 1.31
CA CYS A 163 2.14 10.86 1.34
C CYS A 163 2.07 11.89 2.46
N CYS A 164 2.50 11.55 3.68
CA CYS A 164 2.55 12.49 4.82
C CYS A 164 3.48 13.67 4.52
N SER A 165 4.67 13.41 3.96
CA SER A 165 5.63 14.46 3.58
C SER A 165 5.05 15.42 2.55
N MET A 166 4.35 14.94 1.53
CA MET A 166 3.74 15.79 0.49
C MET A 166 2.51 16.58 0.98
N MET A 167 1.97 16.25 2.15
CA MET A 167 0.88 17.00 2.81
C MET A 167 1.39 17.89 3.95
N ASN A 168 2.71 18.02 4.11
CA ASN A 168 3.36 18.73 5.22
C ASN A 168 2.98 18.19 6.61
N CYS A 169 2.73 16.89 6.74
CA CYS A 169 2.51 16.24 8.03
C CYS A 169 3.84 15.65 8.54
N HIS A 170 4.72 16.52 9.05
CA HIS A 170 6.11 16.17 9.34
C HIS A 170 6.30 15.30 10.59
N THR A 171 5.45 15.46 11.61
CA THR A 171 5.50 14.62 12.81
C THR A 171 5.03 13.21 12.49
N GLN A 172 3.98 13.06 11.66
CA GLN A 172 3.54 11.75 11.17
C GLN A 172 4.64 11.05 10.35
N VAL A 173 5.42 11.79 9.56
CA VAL A 173 6.59 11.24 8.85
C VAL A 173 7.58 10.63 9.84
N ALA A 174 7.96 11.38 10.88
CA ALA A 174 8.92 10.90 11.87
C ALA A 174 8.42 9.66 12.64
N VAL A 175 7.11 9.62 12.97
CA VAL A 175 6.51 8.43 13.58
C VAL A 175 6.53 7.23 12.63
N LEU A 176 6.16 7.42 11.36
CA LEU A 176 6.16 6.36 10.35
C LEU A 176 7.57 5.84 10.02
N CYS A 177 8.62 6.65 10.11
CA CYS A 177 9.99 6.19 9.90
C CYS A 177 10.40 5.06 10.88
N GLN A 178 9.83 5.04 12.08
CA GLN A 178 10.09 3.98 13.07
C GLN A 178 9.37 2.66 12.73
N PHE A 179 8.38 2.67 11.83
CA PHE A 179 7.66 1.46 11.43
C PHE A 179 8.48 0.56 10.49
N LEU A 180 9.50 1.12 9.84
CA LEU A 180 10.41 0.39 8.97
C LEU A 180 11.23 -0.62 9.77
N ARG A 181 11.75 -1.66 9.10
CA ARG A 181 12.66 -2.63 9.72
C ARG A 181 13.90 -1.96 10.29
N GLU A 182 14.46 -1.03 9.51
CA GLU A 182 15.53 -0.12 9.93
C GLU A 182 14.95 1.29 9.93
N VAL A 183 15.10 1.98 11.05
CA VAL A 183 14.55 3.33 11.23
C VAL A 183 15.23 4.29 10.24
N ASP A 184 14.43 5.00 9.44
CA ASP A 184 14.95 6.00 8.50
C ASP A 184 15.14 7.36 9.20
N TYR A 185 16.24 7.46 9.93
CA TYR A 185 16.63 8.66 10.68
C TYR A 185 16.82 9.88 9.78
N MET A 186 17.40 9.69 8.59
CA MET A 186 17.66 10.80 7.67
C MET A 186 16.36 11.49 7.25
N THR A 187 15.35 10.70 6.87
CA THR A 187 14.03 11.24 6.51
C THR A 187 13.32 11.83 7.73
N ALA A 188 13.40 11.17 8.90
CA ALA A 188 12.76 11.65 10.13
C ALA A 188 13.32 13.01 10.58
N PHE A 189 14.65 13.14 10.67
CA PHE A 189 15.31 14.37 11.10
C PHE A 189 15.03 15.52 10.14
N LYS A 190 15.13 15.27 8.83
CA LYS A 190 14.82 16.28 7.82
C LYS A 190 13.37 16.77 7.94
N ALA A 191 12.41 15.87 8.14
CA ALA A 191 11.02 16.25 8.31
C ALA A 191 10.82 17.11 9.58
N LEU A 192 11.43 16.72 10.70
CA LEU A 192 11.30 17.42 11.98
C LEU A 192 11.97 18.81 12.01
N GLN A 193 12.85 19.12 11.06
CA GLN A 193 13.42 20.47 10.90
C GLN A 193 12.46 21.45 10.24
N GLU A 194 11.45 20.95 9.52
CA GLU A 194 10.50 21.81 8.80
C GLU A 194 9.60 22.56 9.79
N GLN A 195 9.54 23.89 9.66
CA GLN A 195 8.76 24.75 10.58
C GLN A 195 7.26 24.80 10.24
N ASN A 196 6.88 24.42 9.02
CA ASN A 196 5.52 24.55 8.50
C ASN A 196 4.77 23.21 8.54
N SER A 197 4.69 22.58 9.71
CA SER A 197 3.91 21.34 9.85
C SER A 197 2.42 21.62 9.95
N HIS A 198 1.64 20.85 9.20
CA HIS A 198 0.18 20.86 9.20
C HIS A 198 -0.41 19.73 10.05
N ASP A 199 0.41 18.98 10.78
CA ASP A 199 -0.05 18.03 11.80
C ASP A 199 0.05 18.60 13.21
N ALA A 200 -0.81 18.12 14.11
CA ALA A 200 -0.83 18.51 15.51
C ALA A 200 0.42 17.99 16.24
N MET A 201 1.57 18.62 16.01
CA MET A 201 2.92 18.12 16.36
C MET A 201 2.99 17.61 17.81
N ASP A 202 2.52 18.40 18.77
CA ASP A 202 2.55 18.07 20.20
C ASP A 202 1.77 16.79 20.54
N SER A 203 0.70 16.50 19.80
CA SER A 203 -0.16 15.33 20.04
C SER A 203 0.44 14.03 19.54
N PHE A 204 1.47 14.08 18.67
CA PHE A 204 2.07 12.90 18.06
C PHE A 204 3.38 12.46 18.70
N TYR A 205 4.02 13.28 19.54
CA TYR A 205 5.27 12.92 20.23
C TYR A 205 5.12 11.71 21.16
N ASP A 206 3.94 11.51 21.75
CA ASP A 206 3.62 10.34 22.59
C ASP A 206 3.68 9.00 21.83
N TYR A 207 3.73 9.03 20.49
CA TYR A 207 3.85 7.84 19.65
C TYR A 207 5.28 7.53 19.21
N ILE A 208 6.27 8.33 19.61
CA ILE A 208 7.68 8.07 19.33
C ILE A 208 8.22 7.16 20.43
N TRP A 209 8.84 6.04 20.03
CA TRP A 209 9.54 5.12 20.94
C TRP A 209 11.04 5.08 20.70
N ASP A 210 11.50 5.58 19.56
CA ASP A 210 12.91 5.67 19.25
C ASP A 210 13.57 6.82 20.02
N VAL A 211 14.53 6.48 20.87
CA VAL A 211 15.21 7.44 21.75
C VAL A 211 16.04 8.43 20.95
N THR A 212 16.66 8.01 19.84
CA THR A 212 17.46 8.89 18.97
C THR A 212 16.60 10.01 18.38
N ILE A 213 15.37 9.67 17.96
CA ILE A 213 14.42 10.66 17.43
C ILE A 213 13.96 11.62 18.54
N LEU A 214 13.71 11.11 19.74
CA LEU A 214 13.33 11.96 20.89
C LEU A 214 14.46 12.88 21.33
N GLU A 215 15.71 12.41 21.35
CA GLU A 215 16.90 13.23 21.65
C GLU A 215 17.05 14.36 20.64
N TYR A 216 16.89 14.05 19.36
CA TYR A 216 16.91 15.04 18.29
C TYR A 216 15.82 16.11 18.45
N LEU A 217 14.59 15.70 18.77
CA LEU A 217 13.49 16.62 19.07
C LEU A 217 13.78 17.52 20.27
N THR A 218 14.38 16.95 21.32
CA THR A 218 14.77 17.71 22.52
C THR A 218 15.81 18.77 22.19
N CYS A 219 16.79 18.43 21.34
CA CYS A 219 17.85 19.33 20.89
C CYS A 219 17.30 20.52 20.09
N ILE A 220 16.35 20.29 19.17
CA ILE A 220 15.85 21.34 18.26
C ILE A 220 14.74 22.19 18.88
N LEU A 221 13.81 21.56 19.59
CA LEU A 221 12.57 22.22 20.00
C LEU A 221 12.58 22.70 21.45
N LEU A 222 13.62 22.37 22.24
CA LEU A 222 13.68 22.62 23.70
C LEU A 222 12.40 22.16 24.43
N LEU A 223 11.72 21.16 23.87
CA LEU A 223 10.31 20.90 24.18
C LEU A 223 10.24 20.01 25.42
N VAL A 224 9.65 20.54 26.49
CA VAL A 224 9.45 19.83 27.78
C VAL A 224 8.73 18.48 27.58
N ALA A 225 7.86 18.37 26.57
CA ALA A 225 7.18 17.12 26.24
C ALA A 225 8.13 16.01 25.74
N ALA A 226 9.18 16.35 24.97
CA ALA A 226 10.17 15.39 24.52
C ALA A 226 11.02 14.87 25.69
N ILE A 227 11.41 15.77 26.61
CA ILE A 227 12.10 15.41 27.87
C ILE A 227 11.23 14.45 28.70
N LYS A 228 9.93 14.73 28.81
CA LYS A 228 8.98 13.86 29.51
C LYS A 228 8.84 12.49 28.83
N ALA A 229 8.86 12.43 27.50
CA ALA A 229 8.79 11.18 26.76
C ALA A 229 10.05 10.33 26.94
N ILE A 230 11.25 10.93 26.88
CA ILE A 230 12.54 10.24 27.16
C ILE A 230 12.57 9.71 28.60
N GLY A 231 12.03 10.47 29.56
CA GLY A 231 11.97 10.08 30.96
C GLY A 231 11.02 8.91 31.26
N GLN A 232 10.29 8.38 30.27
CA GLN A 232 9.41 7.23 30.48
C GLN A 232 10.21 5.95 30.66
N THR A 233 9.99 5.27 31.78
CA THR A 233 10.74 4.05 32.14
C THR A 233 10.63 2.94 31.11
N GLU A 234 9.52 2.87 30.36
CA GLU A 234 9.29 1.88 29.30
C GLU A 234 10.16 2.10 28.03
N LEU A 235 10.76 3.28 27.86
CA LEU A 235 11.67 3.60 26.75
C LEU A 235 13.16 3.54 27.13
N ASN A 236 13.48 3.16 28.38
CA ASN A 236 14.87 3.04 28.81
C ASN A 236 15.61 1.99 27.97
N THR A 237 16.65 2.41 27.26
CA THR A 237 17.46 1.56 26.38
C THR A 237 18.15 0.39 27.09
N SER A 238 18.24 0.44 28.42
CA SER A 238 18.76 -0.65 29.26
C SER A 238 17.70 -1.72 29.61
N ASN A 239 16.43 -1.52 29.23
CA ASN A 239 15.39 -2.52 29.44
C ASN A 239 15.61 -3.76 28.56
N PRO A 240 15.08 -4.93 28.96
CA PRO A 240 15.00 -6.10 28.09
C PRO A 240 14.27 -5.79 26.78
N GLU A 241 14.71 -6.43 25.70
CA GLU A 241 14.17 -6.22 24.35
C GLU A 241 12.65 -6.46 24.28
N GLU A 242 12.12 -7.41 25.05
CA GLU A 242 10.67 -7.68 25.08
C GLU A 242 9.86 -6.50 25.60
N VAL A 243 10.41 -5.75 26.56
CA VAL A 243 9.76 -4.56 27.13
C VAL A 243 9.75 -3.44 26.10
N LEU A 244 10.87 -3.22 25.41
CA LEU A 244 11.00 -2.22 24.35
C LEU A 244 10.06 -2.55 23.17
N GLN A 245 9.99 -3.81 22.77
CA GLN A 245 9.09 -4.27 21.71
C GLN A 245 7.62 -4.08 22.10
N LEU A 246 7.24 -4.36 23.35
CA LEU A 246 5.88 -4.14 23.84
C LEU A 246 5.52 -2.65 23.85
N ALA A 247 6.44 -1.80 24.31
CA ALA A 247 6.28 -0.35 24.33
C ALA A 247 6.11 0.22 22.91
N ALA A 248 6.91 -0.25 21.96
CA ALA A 248 6.80 0.08 20.53
C ALA A 248 5.46 -0.41 19.95
N HIS A 249 5.06 -1.66 20.23
CA HIS A 249 3.81 -2.22 19.72
C HIS A 249 2.57 -1.43 20.20
N LYS A 250 2.55 -1.05 21.49
CA LYS A 250 1.49 -0.23 22.09
C LYS A 250 1.40 1.15 21.42
N ARG A 251 2.54 1.81 21.17
CA ARG A 251 2.58 3.11 20.46
C ARG A 251 2.17 2.97 18.99
N LYS A 252 2.67 1.97 18.28
CA LYS A 252 2.28 1.65 16.90
C LYS A 252 0.76 1.51 16.77
N LYS A 253 0.15 0.71 17.65
CA LYS A 253 -1.30 0.53 17.72
C LYS A 253 -2.03 1.86 17.91
N ARG A 254 -1.68 2.62 18.95
CA ARG A 254 -2.36 3.89 19.24
C ARG A 254 -2.21 4.90 18.10
N PHE A 255 -1.03 4.99 17.50
CA PHE A 255 -0.77 5.85 16.35
C PHE A 255 -1.63 5.47 15.14
N LEU A 256 -1.67 4.18 14.76
CA LEU A 256 -2.48 3.73 13.63
C LEU A 256 -3.98 3.97 13.87
N GLN A 257 -4.46 3.81 15.11
CA GLN A 257 -5.84 4.15 15.47
C GLN A 257 -6.13 5.66 15.42
N ALA A 258 -5.16 6.50 15.79
CA ALA A 258 -5.28 7.95 15.67
C ALA A 258 -5.29 8.38 14.19
N MET A 259 -4.38 7.83 13.38
CA MET A 259 -4.33 8.02 11.93
C MET A 259 -5.64 7.59 11.27
N ALA A 260 -6.16 6.43 11.63
CA ALA A 260 -7.46 5.95 11.16
C ALA A 260 -8.58 6.97 11.41
N LYS A 261 -8.70 7.48 12.64
CA LYS A 261 -9.70 8.50 12.98
C LYS A 261 -9.52 9.82 12.21
N LEU A 262 -8.29 10.15 11.82
CA LEU A 262 -7.98 11.40 11.12
C LEU A 262 -8.32 11.34 9.62
N TYR A 263 -8.15 10.17 9.00
CA TYR A 263 -8.31 10.00 7.55
C TYR A 263 -9.57 9.25 7.13
N PHE A 264 -10.31 8.64 8.06
CA PHE A 264 -11.57 7.94 7.83
C PHE A 264 -12.78 8.87 7.81
#